data_AF-A0A094YKQ4-F1
#
_entry.id   AF-A0A094YKQ4-F1
#
_cell.length_a   1.000
_cell.length_b   1.000
_cell.length_c   1.000
_cell.angle_alpha   90.00
_cell.angle_beta   90.00
_cell.angle_gamma   90.00
#
_symmetry.space_group_name_H-M   'P 1'
#
loop_
_entity.id
_entity.type
_entity.pdbx_description
1 polymer ?
#
loop_
_entity_poly.entity_id
_entity_poly.type
_entity_poly.pdbx_seq_one_letter_code
_entity_poly.pdbx_strand_id
1 'polypeptide(L)'
;MGGGIWSYDPVRSHLGEILREQPRFNFFVPDAPWSVLEERIGGKCKKSQIEKEQNCLKAKALFDHWRDNAWSSIRYDDMPPGMMNPSHGYTRFWDNRFCVIDETRTFVPFFDFRGPDTRLSADARDVVFSVQDWLIRQSIPELEELALAVIRFDGTKETGFSVVPHFHSGPVRWSPTELTELIFEVYADWVRVAQQFERAPRRTGTDDNSCFDFG
;
A
#
# COMPACT_ATOMS: atom_id res chain seq x y z
N MET A 1 12.92 13.23 -13.22
CA MET A 1 11.97 13.45 -12.10
C MET A 1 10.54 13.28 -12.63
N GLY A 2 9.97 12.08 -12.54
CA GLY A 2 8.58 11.84 -12.92
C GLY A 2 7.69 12.10 -11.71
N GLY A 3 7.12 13.29 -11.59
CA GLY A 3 6.10 13.56 -10.60
C GLY A 3 4.89 12.67 -10.90
N GLY A 4 4.68 11.63 -10.08
CA GLY A 4 3.51 10.76 -10.22
C GLY A 4 2.22 11.58 -10.25
N ILE A 5 1.33 11.22 -11.18
CA ILE A 5 0.09 11.91 -11.57
C ILE A 5 -0.74 12.34 -10.35
N TRP A 6 -0.67 11.59 -9.24
CA TRP A 6 -1.14 11.97 -7.88
C TRP A 6 -0.69 10.91 -6.85
N SER A 7 -0.93 11.11 -5.54
CA SER A 7 -0.62 10.11 -4.51
C SER A 7 -1.74 9.89 -3.48
N TYR A 8 -1.61 8.82 -2.69
CA TYR A 8 -2.46 8.52 -1.54
C TYR A 8 -1.83 8.98 -0.20
N ASP A 9 -0.81 9.83 -0.26
CA ASP A 9 -0.19 10.36 0.97
C ASP A 9 -1.15 11.24 1.78
N PRO A 10 -2.07 12.03 1.17
CA PRO A 10 -3.07 12.77 1.92
C PRO A 10 -3.89 11.90 2.88
N VAL A 11 -4.46 10.77 2.40
CA VAL A 11 -5.19 9.83 3.26
C VAL A 11 -4.26 9.12 4.23
N ARG A 12 -3.09 8.63 3.79
CA ARG A 12 -2.13 7.90 4.65
C ARG A 12 -1.68 8.72 5.85
N SER A 13 -1.44 10.01 5.63
CA SER A 13 -0.99 10.93 6.68
C SER A 13 -2.02 11.18 7.80
N HIS A 14 -3.28 10.79 7.59
CA HIS A 14 -4.36 10.93 8.58
C HIS A 14 -4.95 9.58 9.01
N LEU A 15 -4.26 8.46 8.75
CA LEU A 15 -4.74 7.13 9.17
C LEU A 15 -5.01 7.05 10.67
N GLY A 16 -4.25 7.74 11.52
CA GLY A 16 -4.53 7.73 12.97
C GLY A 16 -5.93 8.25 13.30
N GLU A 17 -6.34 9.37 12.72
CA GLU A 17 -7.67 9.95 12.92
C GLU A 17 -8.77 9.09 12.27
N ILE A 18 -8.50 8.52 11.08
CA ILE A 18 -9.44 7.65 10.36
C ILE A 18 -9.74 6.38 11.16
N LEU A 19 -8.68 5.73 11.68
CA LEU A 19 -8.70 4.41 12.32
C LEU A 19 -8.92 4.48 13.83
N ARG A 20 -9.37 5.62 14.36
CA ARG A 20 -9.67 5.83 15.78
C ARG A 20 -8.48 5.48 16.68
N GLU A 21 -7.29 5.96 16.30
CA GLU A 21 -6.05 5.71 17.04
C GLU A 21 -6.18 6.19 18.48
N GLN A 22 -6.05 5.26 19.42
CA GLN A 22 -6.04 5.50 20.85
C GLN A 22 -4.60 5.58 21.36
N PRO A 23 -4.31 6.48 22.33
CA PRO A 23 -3.01 6.52 22.96
C PRO A 23 -2.76 5.25 23.78
N ARG A 24 -1.50 4.83 23.89
CA ARG A 24 -1.10 3.62 24.65
C ARG A 24 -1.48 3.65 26.14
N PHE A 25 -1.74 4.84 26.70
CA PHE A 25 -1.98 5.04 28.13
C PHE A 25 -3.45 5.35 28.44
N ASN A 26 -4.41 4.50 28.04
CA ASN A 26 -5.83 4.53 28.46
C ASN A 26 -6.52 5.91 28.57
N PHE A 27 -6.07 6.90 27.79
CA PHE A 27 -6.74 8.18 27.68
C PHE A 27 -7.71 8.07 26.51
N PHE A 28 -9.00 8.23 26.79
CA PHE A 28 -9.97 8.27 25.72
C PHE A 28 -9.78 9.54 24.90
N VAL A 29 -9.49 9.37 23.61
CA VAL A 29 -9.47 10.48 22.64
C VAL A 29 -10.75 10.38 21.81
N PRO A 30 -11.62 11.39 21.85
CA PRO A 30 -12.83 11.38 21.05
C PRO A 30 -12.48 11.42 19.57
N ASP A 31 -13.26 10.69 18.78
CA ASP A 31 -13.14 10.68 17.33
C ASP A 31 -13.32 12.09 16.74
N ALA A 32 -12.47 12.44 15.77
CA ALA A 32 -12.68 13.65 14.97
C ALA A 32 -13.95 13.49 14.09
N PRO A 33 -14.81 14.53 13.99
CA PRO A 33 -15.91 14.53 13.04
C PRO A 33 -15.40 14.37 11.61
N TRP A 34 -16.15 13.63 10.77
CA TRP A 34 -15.77 13.39 9.37
C TRP A 34 -15.49 14.69 8.61
N SER A 35 -16.32 15.72 8.80
CA SER A 35 -16.18 17.01 8.10
C SER A 35 -14.82 17.67 8.32
N VAL A 36 -14.28 17.60 9.54
CA VAL A 36 -12.97 18.15 9.89
C VAL A 36 -11.85 17.36 9.20
N LEU A 37 -11.97 16.04 9.21
CA LEU A 37 -11.00 15.15 8.59
C LEU A 37 -11.00 15.26 7.05
N GLU A 38 -12.17 15.37 6.45
CA GLU A 38 -12.35 15.59 5.01
C GLU A 38 -11.68 16.89 4.55
N GLU A 39 -11.86 17.98 5.30
CA GLU A 39 -11.20 19.26 5.03
C GLU A 39 -9.67 19.12 5.09
N ARG A 40 -9.14 18.45 6.12
CA ARG A 40 -7.70 18.23 6.29
C ARG A 40 -7.09 17.37 5.19
N ILE A 41 -7.75 16.27 4.82
CA ILE A 41 -7.32 15.40 3.72
C ILE A 41 -7.37 16.16 2.40
N GLY A 42 -8.49 16.84 2.14
CA GLY A 42 -8.69 17.64 0.94
C GLY A 42 -7.66 18.76 0.80
N GLY A 43 -7.30 19.43 1.89
CA GLY A 43 -6.29 20.49 1.91
C GLY A 43 -4.85 20.00 1.63
N LYS A 44 -4.57 18.70 1.80
CA LYS A 44 -3.29 18.09 1.41
C LYS A 44 -3.25 17.60 -0.04
N CYS A 45 -4.40 17.50 -0.73
CA CYS A 45 -4.48 17.13 -2.13
C CYS A 45 -4.15 18.36 -3.00
N LYS A 46 -2.93 18.42 -3.53
CA LYS A 46 -2.40 19.61 -4.22
C LYS A 46 -2.28 19.42 -5.74
N LYS A 47 -2.41 18.18 -6.24
CA LYS A 47 -2.06 17.87 -7.63
C LYS A 47 -3.25 17.88 -8.57
N SER A 48 -4.40 17.38 -8.13
CA SER A 48 -5.60 17.34 -8.98
C SER A 48 -6.90 17.19 -8.19
N GLN A 49 -8.01 17.53 -8.83
CA GLN A 49 -9.34 17.26 -8.29
C GLN A 49 -9.60 15.74 -8.14
N ILE A 50 -9.08 14.94 -9.07
CA ILE A 50 -9.17 13.47 -9.02
C ILE A 50 -8.44 12.92 -7.78
N GLU A 51 -7.27 13.46 -7.44
CA GLU A 51 -6.54 13.10 -6.21
C GLU A 51 -7.40 13.32 -4.98
N LYS A 52 -8.02 14.50 -4.88
CA LYS A 52 -8.90 14.87 -3.77
C LYS A 52 -10.08 13.92 -3.66
N GLU A 53 -10.78 13.67 -4.76
CA GLU A 53 -11.93 12.76 -4.79
C GLU A 53 -11.54 11.34 -4.36
N GLN A 54 -10.46 10.78 -4.94
CA GLN A 54 -10.01 9.43 -4.61
C GLN A 54 -9.55 9.29 -3.15
N ASN A 55 -8.81 10.28 -2.62
CA ASN A 55 -8.37 10.26 -1.23
C ASN A 55 -9.56 10.40 -0.28
N CYS A 56 -10.46 11.37 -0.50
CA CYS A 56 -11.61 11.60 0.38
C CYS A 56 -12.60 10.42 0.37
N LEU A 57 -12.94 9.86 -0.80
CA LEU A 57 -13.88 8.74 -0.88
C LEU A 57 -13.34 7.47 -0.20
N LYS A 58 -12.06 7.13 -0.39
CA LYS A 58 -11.45 5.98 0.30
C LYS A 58 -11.27 6.23 1.79
N ALA A 59 -10.90 7.45 2.18
CA ALA A 59 -10.85 7.84 3.59
C ALA A 59 -12.22 7.73 4.24
N LYS A 60 -13.30 8.11 3.56
CA LYS A 60 -14.67 8.00 4.05
C LYS A 60 -15.08 6.55 4.24
N ALA A 61 -14.85 5.71 3.22
CA ALA A 61 -15.11 4.29 3.31
C ALA A 61 -14.38 3.64 4.49
N LEU A 62 -13.12 4.03 4.72
CA LEU A 62 -12.33 3.54 5.84
C LEU A 62 -12.81 4.05 7.19
N PHE A 63 -13.17 5.33 7.27
CA PHE A 63 -13.73 5.98 8.44
C PHE A 63 -15.03 5.31 8.89
N ASP A 64 -15.94 5.08 7.95
CA ASP A 64 -17.23 4.42 8.23
C ASP A 64 -17.02 2.97 8.62
N HIS A 65 -16.23 2.21 7.86
CA HIS A 65 -15.97 0.81 8.16
C HIS A 65 -15.40 0.59 9.56
N TRP A 66 -14.45 1.42 10.01
CA TRP A 66 -13.90 1.31 11.36
C TRP A 66 -14.95 1.57 12.45
N ARG A 67 -15.90 2.47 12.20
CA ARG A 67 -16.94 2.85 13.17
C ARG A 67 -18.07 1.83 13.20
N ASP A 68 -18.52 1.38 12.04
CA ASP A 68 -19.57 0.37 11.91
C ASP A 68 -19.16 -0.96 12.54
N ASN A 69 -17.87 -1.29 12.49
CA ASN A 69 -17.32 -2.50 13.11
C ASN A 69 -16.79 -2.28 14.53
N ALA A 70 -16.91 -1.05 15.07
CA ALA A 70 -16.38 -0.66 16.38
C ALA A 70 -14.87 -0.93 16.58
N TRP A 71 -14.09 -0.98 15.50
CA TRP A 71 -12.65 -1.18 15.56
C TRP A 71 -11.93 0.07 16.07
N SER A 72 -10.74 -0.13 16.64
CA SER A 72 -9.82 0.94 17.01
C SER A 72 -8.40 0.60 16.58
N SER A 73 -7.46 1.52 16.80
CA SER A 73 -6.05 1.25 16.55
C SER A 73 -5.15 1.83 17.63
N ILE A 74 -3.96 1.28 17.76
CA ILE A 74 -2.91 1.74 18.67
C ILE A 74 -1.62 1.81 17.86
N ARG A 75 -0.92 2.95 17.95
CA ARG A 75 0.36 3.14 17.27
C ARG A 75 1.47 2.28 17.91
N TYR A 76 2.18 1.55 17.05
CA TYR A 76 3.34 0.73 17.41
C TYR A 76 4.55 1.13 16.57
N ASP A 77 5.37 2.05 17.10
CA ASP A 77 6.52 2.61 16.37
C ASP A 77 7.72 1.65 16.30
N ASP A 78 7.73 0.59 17.11
CA ASP A 78 8.80 -0.42 17.16
C ASP A 78 8.65 -1.51 16.07
N MET A 79 7.75 -1.30 15.10
CA MET A 79 7.65 -2.14 13.91
C MET A 79 8.95 -2.13 13.09
N PRO A 80 9.31 -3.25 12.43
CA PRO A 80 10.55 -3.35 11.67
C PRO A 80 10.64 -2.27 10.57
N PRO A 81 11.84 -1.75 10.24
CA PRO A 81 12.02 -0.98 9.02
C PRO A 81 11.71 -1.90 7.83
N GLY A 82 11.01 -1.41 6.80
CA GLY A 82 10.64 -2.23 5.63
C GLY A 82 11.86 -2.86 4.93
N MET A 83 11.63 -3.67 3.90
CA MET A 83 12.71 -4.24 3.11
C MET A 83 13.40 -3.15 2.28
N MET A 84 14.74 -3.13 2.29
CA MET A 84 15.51 -2.21 1.46
C MET A 84 15.35 -2.57 -0.03
N ASN A 85 15.02 -1.59 -0.86
CA ASN A 85 14.99 -1.70 -2.31
C ASN A 85 16.31 -1.16 -2.90
N PRO A 86 16.93 -1.84 -3.88
CA PRO A 86 18.12 -1.36 -4.60
C PRO A 86 18.00 0.06 -5.20
N SER A 87 16.78 0.53 -5.46
CA SER A 87 16.49 1.87 -6.02
C SER A 87 16.34 2.99 -4.98
N HIS A 88 16.92 2.81 -3.78
CA HIS A 88 17.03 3.79 -2.69
C HIS A 88 15.69 4.10 -1.98
N GLY A 89 15.10 3.07 -1.37
CA GLY A 89 13.96 3.24 -0.46
C GLY A 89 13.67 1.98 0.35
N TYR A 90 12.71 2.08 1.26
CA TYR A 90 12.17 0.93 1.99
C TYR A 90 10.78 0.60 1.46
N THR A 91 10.56 -0.66 1.08
CA THR A 91 9.23 -1.18 0.77
C THR A 91 8.68 -1.85 2.02
N ARG A 92 7.54 -1.37 2.49
CA ARG A 92 6.86 -1.90 3.66
C ARG A 92 5.47 -2.37 3.27
N PHE A 93 5.11 -3.56 3.71
CA PHE A 93 3.77 -4.13 3.51
C PHE A 93 2.98 -4.17 4.82
N TRP A 94 3.07 -3.11 5.62
CA TRP A 94 2.31 -2.92 6.85
C TRP A 94 2.30 -1.45 7.24
N ASP A 95 1.39 -1.08 8.13
CA ASP A 95 1.37 0.19 8.84
C ASP A 95 1.82 -0.02 10.30
N ASN A 96 2.31 1.05 10.94
CA ASN A 96 2.83 1.01 12.32
C ASN A 96 1.70 1.09 13.35
N ARG A 97 0.66 0.28 13.17
CA ARG A 97 -0.52 0.25 14.03
C ARG A 97 -0.96 -1.19 14.28
N PHE A 98 -1.36 -1.46 15.51
CA PHE A 98 -2.20 -2.60 15.82
C PHE A 98 -3.64 -2.16 15.75
N CYS A 99 -4.44 -2.82 14.93
CA CYS A 99 -5.87 -2.62 14.86
C CYS A 99 -6.55 -3.63 15.78
N VAL A 100 -7.42 -3.13 16.65
CA VAL A 100 -8.13 -3.90 17.67
C VAL A 100 -9.54 -4.14 17.17
N ILE A 101 -9.89 -5.42 16.96
CA ILE A 101 -11.23 -5.85 16.60
C ILE A 101 -12.07 -6.02 17.87
N ASP A 102 -11.51 -6.70 18.86
CA ASP A 102 -12.08 -6.94 20.18
C ASP A 102 -10.95 -7.24 21.19
N GLU A 103 -11.32 -7.65 22.40
CA GLU A 103 -10.41 -7.94 23.51
C GLU A 103 -9.37 -9.03 23.22
N THR A 104 -9.62 -9.88 22.22
CA THR A 104 -8.79 -11.06 21.92
C THR A 104 -8.17 -11.03 20.53
N ARG A 105 -8.65 -10.15 19.65
CA ARG A 105 -8.24 -10.12 18.24
C ARG A 105 -7.64 -8.78 17.88
N THR A 106 -6.36 -8.82 17.54
CA THR A 106 -5.61 -7.71 16.99
C THR A 106 -4.97 -8.10 15.66
N PHE A 107 -4.76 -7.11 14.80
CA PHE A 107 -4.08 -7.34 13.53
C PHE A 107 -3.19 -6.16 13.13
N VAL A 108 -2.22 -6.43 12.26
CA VAL A 108 -1.45 -5.40 11.57
C VAL A 108 -1.99 -5.20 10.15
N PRO A 109 -2.39 -3.97 9.77
CA PRO A 109 -2.91 -3.70 8.44
C PRO A 109 -1.82 -3.35 7.43
N PHE A 110 -2.03 -3.77 6.18
CA PHE A 110 -1.48 -3.14 4.99
C PHE A 110 -2.61 -2.55 4.16
N PHE A 111 -2.57 -1.24 3.89
CA PHE A 111 -3.61 -0.56 3.10
C PHE A 111 -3.27 -0.53 1.61
N ASP A 112 -3.96 -1.36 0.84
CA ASP A 112 -3.86 -1.36 -0.62
C ASP A 112 -4.85 -0.35 -1.23
N PHE A 113 -4.46 0.91 -1.24
CA PHE A 113 -5.25 1.99 -1.83
C PHE A 113 -5.36 1.93 -3.36
N ARG A 114 -4.78 0.96 -4.06
CA ARG A 114 -4.85 0.91 -5.53
C ARG A 114 -6.26 0.63 -6.05
N GLY A 115 -6.48 0.96 -7.32
CA GLY A 115 -7.77 0.75 -7.99
C GLY A 115 -7.94 -0.69 -8.48
N PRO A 116 -9.13 -1.04 -9.01
CA PRO A 116 -9.46 -2.38 -9.53
C PRO A 116 -8.38 -3.02 -10.43
N ASP A 117 -7.77 -2.23 -11.30
CA ASP A 117 -6.81 -2.70 -12.31
C ASP A 117 -5.37 -2.82 -11.80
N THR A 118 -5.07 -2.25 -10.63
CA THR A 118 -3.69 -2.15 -10.09
C THR A 118 -3.53 -2.71 -8.68
N ARG A 119 -4.64 -3.05 -8.02
CA ARG A 119 -4.66 -3.69 -6.70
C ARG A 119 -4.01 -5.07 -6.72
N LEU A 120 -3.60 -5.54 -5.55
CA LEU A 120 -2.99 -6.86 -5.41
C LEU A 120 -3.96 -7.96 -5.89
N SER A 121 -3.44 -8.86 -6.72
CA SER A 121 -4.06 -10.15 -7.01
C SER A 121 -4.05 -11.05 -5.76
N ALA A 122 -4.66 -12.23 -5.83
CA ALA A 122 -4.58 -13.21 -4.74
C ALA A 122 -3.13 -13.62 -4.47
N ASP A 123 -2.39 -14.01 -5.50
CA ASP A 123 -0.98 -14.39 -5.36
C ASP A 123 -0.12 -13.25 -4.79
N ALA A 124 -0.36 -12.01 -5.23
CA ALA A 124 0.39 -10.88 -4.72
C ALA A 124 0.06 -10.56 -3.26
N ARG A 125 -1.15 -10.90 -2.78
CA ARG A 125 -1.50 -10.81 -1.34
C ARG A 125 -0.80 -11.89 -0.54
N ASP A 126 -0.70 -13.10 -1.06
CA ASP A 126 0.05 -14.17 -0.40
C ASP A 126 1.52 -13.72 -0.16
N VAL A 127 2.09 -12.92 -1.08
CA VAL A 127 3.49 -12.46 -0.97
C VAL A 127 3.57 -11.46 0.16
N VAL A 128 2.60 -10.53 0.21
CA VAL A 128 2.48 -9.58 1.31
C VAL A 128 2.35 -10.28 2.66
N PHE A 129 1.46 -11.27 2.78
CA PHE A 129 1.31 -12.02 4.02
C PHE A 129 2.59 -12.75 4.41
N SER A 130 3.29 -13.35 3.45
CA SER A 130 4.55 -14.06 3.70
C SER A 130 5.67 -13.10 4.16
N VAL A 131 5.74 -11.90 3.59
CA VAL A 131 6.71 -10.87 4.03
C VAL A 131 6.34 -10.32 5.42
N GLN A 132 5.05 -10.09 5.68
CA GLN A 132 4.58 -9.67 7.00
C GLN A 132 4.90 -10.74 8.06
N ASP A 133 4.65 -12.01 7.76
CA ASP A 133 4.97 -13.13 8.65
C ASP A 133 6.45 -13.17 9.01
N TRP A 134 7.32 -13.13 7.98
CA TRP A 134 8.76 -13.14 8.18
C TRP A 134 9.23 -11.96 9.04
N LEU A 135 8.83 -10.74 8.69
CA LEU A 135 9.38 -9.54 9.33
C LEU A 135 8.69 -9.19 10.65
N ILE A 136 7.45 -9.64 10.89
CA ILE A 136 6.70 -9.32 12.10
C ILE A 136 6.64 -10.55 13.01
N ARG A 137 5.95 -11.62 12.60
CA ARG A 137 5.69 -12.77 13.48
C ARG A 137 6.96 -13.54 13.84
N GLN A 138 7.83 -13.81 12.86
CA GLN A 138 9.06 -14.56 13.11
C GLN A 138 10.17 -13.70 13.73
N SER A 139 10.16 -12.38 13.51
CA SER A 139 11.23 -11.49 13.99
C SER A 139 10.93 -10.85 15.34
N ILE A 140 9.66 -10.82 15.77
CA ILE A 140 9.21 -10.24 17.03
C ILE A 140 8.38 -11.30 17.77
N PRO A 141 8.98 -12.07 18.70
CA PRO A 141 8.31 -13.19 19.37
C PRO A 141 6.97 -12.84 20.02
N GLU A 142 6.83 -11.62 20.54
CA GLU A 142 5.59 -11.13 21.17
C GLU A 142 4.42 -10.98 20.19
N LEU A 143 4.69 -11.00 18.88
CA LEU A 143 3.72 -10.82 17.81
C LEU A 143 3.48 -12.11 17.00
N GLU A 144 3.97 -13.26 17.45
CA GLU A 144 3.82 -14.55 16.74
C GLU A 144 2.36 -14.88 16.39
N GLU A 145 1.42 -14.57 17.30
CA GLU A 145 -0.01 -14.84 17.12
C GLU A 145 -0.79 -13.67 16.49
N LEU A 146 -0.11 -12.59 16.12
CA LEU A 146 -0.76 -11.40 15.56
C LEU A 146 -1.37 -11.72 14.19
N ALA A 147 -2.65 -11.41 14.00
CA ALA A 147 -3.26 -11.57 12.68
C ALA A 147 -2.68 -10.55 11.70
N LEU A 148 -2.50 -10.97 10.45
CA LEU A 148 -2.02 -10.14 9.36
C LEU A 148 -3.21 -9.71 8.51
N ALA A 149 -3.23 -8.48 8.02
CA ALA A 149 -4.31 -8.03 7.14
C ALA A 149 -3.83 -7.25 5.92
N VAL A 150 -4.49 -7.49 4.80
CA VAL A 150 -4.47 -6.62 3.63
C VAL A 150 -5.85 -5.99 3.49
N ILE A 151 -5.92 -4.66 3.65
CA ILE A 151 -7.14 -3.87 3.57
C ILE A 151 -7.24 -3.30 2.15
N ARG A 152 -8.26 -3.74 1.40
CA ARG A 152 -8.54 -3.30 0.02
C ARG A 152 -9.78 -2.43 -0.04
N PHE A 153 -9.92 -1.75 -1.17
CA PHE A 153 -11.09 -0.94 -1.51
C PHE A 153 -11.70 -1.48 -2.79
N ASP A 154 -12.98 -1.83 -2.72
CA ASP A 154 -13.78 -2.26 -3.86
C ASP A 154 -14.77 -1.16 -4.24
N GLY A 155 -15.10 -1.06 -5.53
CA GLY A 155 -15.97 -0.02 -6.07
C GLY A 155 -15.24 1.05 -6.89
N THR A 156 -15.96 2.10 -7.24
CA THR A 156 -15.49 3.20 -8.10
C THR A 156 -15.92 4.54 -7.53
N LYS A 157 -15.54 5.65 -8.19
CA LYS A 157 -16.01 6.97 -7.76
C LYS A 157 -17.54 7.13 -7.93
N GLU A 158 -18.12 6.43 -8.91
CA GLU A 158 -19.55 6.46 -9.23
C GLU A 158 -20.37 5.62 -8.25
N THR A 159 -19.85 4.46 -7.84
CA THR A 159 -20.56 3.54 -6.94
C THR A 159 -20.21 3.73 -5.47
N GLY A 160 -19.18 4.53 -5.18
CA GLY A 160 -18.55 4.60 -3.86
C GLY A 160 -17.56 3.46 -3.63
N PHE A 161 -16.78 3.58 -2.56
CA PHE A 161 -15.85 2.53 -2.14
C PHE A 161 -16.36 1.79 -0.91
N SER A 162 -16.16 0.48 -0.88
CA SER A 162 -16.31 -0.36 0.31
C SER A 162 -14.95 -0.92 0.73
N VAL A 163 -14.77 -1.13 2.03
CA VAL A 163 -13.55 -1.72 2.58
C VAL A 163 -13.68 -3.24 2.60
N VAL A 164 -12.65 -3.92 2.09
CA VAL A 164 -12.57 -5.38 2.03
C VAL A 164 -11.31 -5.84 2.76
N PRO A 165 -11.43 -6.21 4.05
CA PRO A 165 -10.33 -6.81 4.81
C PRO A 165 -10.08 -8.24 4.35
N HIS A 166 -8.81 -8.57 4.08
CA HIS A 166 -8.34 -9.94 3.94
C HIS A 166 -7.46 -10.26 5.14
N PHE A 167 -7.90 -11.19 5.99
CA PHE A 167 -7.15 -11.62 7.17
C PHE A 167 -6.37 -12.91 6.92
N HIS A 168 -5.23 -13.04 7.59
CA HIS A 168 -4.42 -14.24 7.61
C HIS A 168 -3.85 -14.47 9.02
N SER A 169 -4.10 -15.64 9.58
CA SER A 169 -3.66 -16.03 10.94
C SER A 169 -2.95 -17.38 10.96
N GLY A 170 -2.64 -17.95 9.79
CA GLY A 170 -2.13 -19.31 9.66
C GLY A 170 -0.71 -19.38 9.11
N PRO A 171 -0.28 -20.57 8.65
CA PRO A 171 0.95 -20.71 7.89
C PRO A 171 0.84 -19.95 6.56
N VAL A 172 1.90 -19.23 6.21
CA VAL A 172 2.02 -18.51 4.95
C VAL A 172 2.48 -19.42 3.81
N ARG A 173 2.26 -18.96 2.58
CA ARG A 173 2.57 -19.72 1.37
C ARG A 173 4.07 -19.85 1.12
N TRP A 174 4.84 -18.82 1.44
CA TRP A 174 6.28 -18.78 1.15
C TRP A 174 7.09 -18.57 2.42
N SER A 175 8.13 -19.39 2.57
CA SER A 175 9.16 -19.21 3.58
C SER A 175 10.07 -18.01 3.26
N PRO A 176 10.85 -17.50 4.24
CA PRO A 176 11.83 -16.44 4.01
C PRO A 176 12.85 -16.79 2.90
N THR A 177 13.25 -18.05 2.80
CA THR A 177 14.17 -18.53 1.76
C THR A 177 13.53 -18.44 0.38
N GLU A 178 12.32 -18.97 0.21
CA GLU A 178 11.59 -18.92 -1.07
C GLU A 178 11.28 -17.49 -1.49
N LEU A 179 10.94 -16.60 -0.56
CA LEU A 179 10.75 -15.17 -0.83
C LEU A 179 12.05 -14.52 -1.33
N THR A 180 13.17 -14.85 -0.70
CA THR A 180 14.48 -14.32 -1.08
C THR A 180 14.87 -14.78 -2.48
N GLU A 181 14.64 -16.05 -2.81
CA GLU A 181 14.85 -16.61 -4.14
C GLU A 181 13.97 -15.91 -5.19
N LEU A 182 12.66 -15.77 -4.93
CA LEU A 182 11.72 -15.07 -5.80
C LEU A 182 12.16 -13.62 -6.08
N ILE A 183 12.61 -12.91 -5.04
CA ILE A 183 13.11 -11.53 -5.15
C ILE A 183 14.37 -11.48 -6.04
N PHE A 184 15.30 -12.42 -5.85
CA PHE A 184 16.50 -12.49 -6.67
C PHE A 184 16.19 -12.83 -8.14
N GLU A 185 15.23 -13.72 -8.41
CA GLU A 185 14.78 -14.02 -9.76
C GLU A 185 14.22 -12.78 -10.47
N VAL A 186 13.35 -12.02 -9.79
CA VAL A 186 12.78 -10.77 -10.33
C VAL A 186 13.88 -9.75 -10.64
N TYR A 187 14.86 -9.58 -9.75
CA TYR A 187 15.98 -8.67 -10.01
C TYR A 187 16.87 -9.15 -11.16
N ALA A 188 17.15 -10.45 -11.24
CA ALA A 188 17.94 -11.02 -12.34
C ALA A 188 17.23 -10.79 -13.68
N ASP A 189 15.91 -10.92 -13.73
CA ASP A 189 15.10 -10.62 -14.90
C ASP A 189 15.11 -9.14 -15.26
N TRP A 190 15.00 -8.24 -14.27
CA TRP A 190 15.10 -6.80 -14.52
C TRP A 190 16.46 -6.39 -15.10
N VAL A 191 17.55 -6.94 -14.56
CA VAL A 191 18.90 -6.71 -15.09
C VAL A 191 18.98 -7.23 -16.52
N ARG A 192 18.45 -8.43 -16.80
CA ARG A 192 18.44 -9.02 -18.15
C ARG A 192 17.68 -8.15 -19.14
N VAL A 193 16.49 -7.66 -18.76
CA VAL A 193 15.67 -6.76 -19.58
C VAL A 193 16.37 -5.43 -19.81
N ALA A 194 16.94 -4.81 -18.78
CA ALA A 194 17.71 -3.57 -18.90
C ALA A 194 18.88 -3.71 -19.88
N GLN A 195 19.65 -4.81 -19.78
CA GLN A 195 20.74 -5.11 -20.70
C GLN A 195 20.27 -5.35 -22.14
N GLN A 196 19.07 -5.91 -22.35
CA GLN A 196 18.48 -6.07 -23.68
C GLN A 196 18.09 -4.71 -24.29
N PHE A 197 17.57 -3.78 -23.48
CA PHE A 197 17.27 -2.41 -23.93
C PHE A 197 18.54 -1.61 -24.27
N GLU A 198 19.63 -1.81 -23.54
CA GLU A 198 20.94 -1.21 -23.88
C GLU A 198 21.54 -1.78 -25.17
N ARG A 199 21.26 -3.04 -25.49
CA ARG A 199 21.76 -3.73 -26.69
C ARG A 199 20.87 -3.58 -27.91
N ALA A 200 19.67 -3.01 -27.78
CA ALA A 200 18.79 -2.79 -28.92
C ALA A 200 19.38 -1.68 -29.82
N PRO A 201 19.68 -1.96 -31.11
CA PRO A 201 20.22 -0.95 -32.00
C PRO A 201 19.19 0.17 -32.19
N ARG A 202 19.63 1.43 -32.03
CA ARG A 202 18.85 2.60 -32.44
C ARG A 202 18.48 2.40 -33.92
N ARG A 203 17.19 2.17 -34.21
CA ARG A 203 16.67 2.27 -35.58
C ARG A 203 16.81 3.73 -36.02
N THR A 204 17.97 4.09 -36.55
CA THR A 204 18.12 5.26 -37.41
C THR A 204 17.39 4.93 -38.71
N GLY A 205 16.18 5.46 -38.86
CA GLY A 205 15.51 5.48 -40.13
C GLY A 205 16.26 6.44 -41.05
N THR A 206 16.87 5.89 -42.09
CA THR A 206 17.14 6.63 -43.32
C THR A 206 16.86 5.67 -44.45
N ASP A 207 15.67 5.79 -45.04
CA ASP A 207 15.38 5.51 -46.45
C ASP A 207 13.98 6.05 -46.74
N ASP A 208 13.92 7.19 -47.45
CA ASP A 208 13.22 7.27 -48.73
C ASP A 208 13.43 8.62 -49.46
N ASN A 209 14.17 8.55 -50.56
CA ASN A 209 14.01 9.19 -51.87
C ASN A 209 13.16 10.47 -52.06
N SER A 210 13.74 11.49 -52.72
CA SER A 210 13.37 11.85 -54.12
C SER A 210 14.13 13.08 -54.68
N CYS A 211 14.75 12.86 -55.84
CA CYS A 211 14.79 13.70 -57.04
C CYS A 211 14.97 15.23 -56.92
N PHE A 212 16.12 15.75 -57.36
CA PHE A 212 16.23 17.07 -57.98
C PHE A 212 17.11 16.96 -59.24
N ASP A 213 16.46 17.01 -60.41
CA ASP A 213 17.09 17.27 -61.69
C ASP A 213 17.55 18.74 -61.76
N PHE A 214 18.78 18.95 -62.22
CA PHE A 214 19.29 20.28 -62.60
C PHE A 214 19.18 20.43 -64.12
N GLY A 215 18.61 21.56 -64.55
CA GLY A 215 18.72 22.06 -65.93
C GLY A 215 20.09 22.67 -66.23
#